data_AF-A0A2N5Y755-F1
#
_entry.id   AF-A0A2N5Y755-F1
#
_cell.length_a   1.000
_cell.length_b   1.000
_cell.length_c   1.000
_cell.angle_alpha   90.00
_cell.angle_beta   90.00
_cell.angle_gamma   90.00
#
_symmetry.space_group_name_H-M   'P 1'
#
loop_
_entity.id
_entity.type
_entity.pdbx_description
1 polymer ?
#
loop_
_entity_poly.entity_id
_entity_poly.type
_entity_poly.pdbx_seq_one_letter_code
_entity_poly.pdbx_strand_id
1 'polypeptide(L)'
;MPEPAPRLEYLPATGSAHADLVLLHGWGGSADVWRPLLASLRSWANVSLIDWQPAQGPTETALAALIDEILRLAPERAVYVGWSLGGQLAATLGHAAPQRVAAVMTVASNPHFVVEQDWPGMPTAQFRAFETLATTAPAKALKKFDSLQALGAEDERSLSRELSRLGGHWTQPALCAGLTWLATVDTRPLLRRLAVPQLHLLAAADALLPEPLAPALESLLADIPTAAVRTLESGSHALPLTAVSAIARALSSLALPGTAGIAALPGPVAKRDIAASFSRSAAQYDSVAALQRDVGERLLTRLGRENIAPATVLDLGCGTGYFQPALQSRYPEARYLGMDLAAGMIDYARVHHPGPAVWAQGDAEALPLAAGSTGLVFSSLAFQWCYRPELLFAELARVLQPGAVCLFATLGPATLQELRRAWAAVDAGQHVNTFLPMAALQAAAEQTPGVGLQLHSEHIVMRYQKVGDLLGELKTLGAHNMNSARSGGLTGRSRLAAMIRAYEDCREDEGLPATYEVVFGRLEKP
;
A
#
# COMPACT_ATOMS: atom_id res chain seq x y z
N MET A 1 37.81 -12.76 -6.65
CA MET A 1 37.24 -12.14 -5.44
C MET A 1 36.25 -13.13 -4.86
N PRO A 2 36.06 -13.24 -3.53
CA PRO A 2 34.93 -14.00 -3.00
C PRO A 2 33.64 -13.46 -3.61
N GLU A 3 32.72 -14.35 -3.96
CA GLU A 3 31.40 -13.94 -4.42
C GLU A 3 30.69 -13.16 -3.31
N PRO A 4 30.00 -12.05 -3.60
CA PRO A 4 29.27 -11.30 -2.59
C PRO A 4 28.18 -12.18 -1.99
N ALA A 5 28.29 -12.44 -0.68
CA ALA A 5 27.28 -13.14 0.10
C ALA A 5 25.93 -12.39 0.06
N PRO A 6 24.80 -13.10 0.21
CA PRO A 6 23.49 -12.48 0.31
C PRO A 6 23.45 -11.44 1.43
N ARG A 7 22.77 -10.32 1.17
CA ARG A 7 22.61 -9.23 2.12
C ARG A 7 21.17 -9.10 2.52
N LEU A 8 20.92 -9.07 3.82
CA LEU A 8 19.60 -8.90 4.40
C LEU A 8 19.39 -7.45 4.86
N GLU A 9 18.32 -6.83 4.40
CA GLU A 9 17.70 -5.68 5.03
C GLU A 9 16.45 -6.16 5.78
N TYR A 10 16.51 -6.17 7.12
CA TYR A 10 15.38 -6.53 7.97
C TYR A 10 14.59 -5.28 8.34
N LEU A 11 13.29 -5.29 8.03
CA LEU A 11 12.37 -4.19 8.22
C LEU A 11 11.22 -4.67 9.12
N PRO A 12 11.27 -4.37 10.43
CA PRO A 12 10.22 -4.78 11.34
C PRO A 12 8.88 -4.15 10.96
N ALA A 13 7.80 -4.85 11.33
CA ALA A 13 6.45 -4.33 11.23
C ALA A 13 6.35 -2.98 11.98
N THR A 14 5.57 -2.06 11.43
CA THR A 14 5.27 -0.76 12.04
C THR A 14 4.13 -0.86 13.05
N GLY A 15 3.38 -1.97 13.04
CA GLY A 15 2.40 -2.36 14.05
C GLY A 15 2.72 -3.73 14.64
N SER A 16 1.71 -4.47 15.10
CA SER A 16 1.88 -5.87 15.50
C SER A 16 2.24 -6.73 14.29
N ALA A 17 3.38 -7.43 14.36
CA ALA A 17 3.74 -8.40 13.34
C ALA A 17 2.86 -9.65 13.48
N HIS A 18 2.11 -9.96 12.42
CA HIS A 18 1.31 -11.18 12.29
C HIS A 18 2.01 -12.24 11.43
N ALA A 19 3.07 -11.86 10.72
CA ALA A 19 3.88 -12.74 9.91
C ALA A 19 5.30 -12.18 9.69
N ASP A 20 6.21 -13.07 9.32
CA ASP A 20 7.50 -12.74 8.74
C ASP A 20 7.46 -13.03 7.24
N LEU A 21 7.90 -12.07 6.42
CA LEU A 21 7.96 -12.19 4.96
C LEU A 21 9.42 -12.10 4.50
N VAL A 22 9.82 -12.98 3.58
CA VAL A 22 11.11 -12.92 2.88
C VAL A 22 10.84 -12.65 1.40
N LEU A 23 11.38 -11.55 0.87
CA LEU A 23 11.15 -11.12 -0.52
C LEU A 23 12.41 -11.35 -1.37
N LEU A 24 12.29 -12.12 -2.45
CA LEU A 24 13.38 -12.55 -3.32
C LEU A 24 13.19 -11.99 -4.73
N HIS A 25 14.12 -11.15 -5.18
CA HIS A 25 14.07 -10.52 -6.51
C HIS A 25 14.42 -11.48 -7.66
N GLY A 26 14.22 -11.03 -8.90
CA GLY A 26 14.53 -11.77 -10.12
C GLY A 26 15.97 -11.59 -10.64
N TRP A 27 16.26 -12.19 -11.79
CA TRP A 27 17.56 -12.14 -12.47
C TRP A 27 17.99 -10.70 -12.78
N GLY A 28 19.23 -10.34 -12.42
CA GLY A 28 19.79 -9.00 -12.66
C GLY A 28 19.14 -7.87 -11.84
N GLY A 29 18.15 -8.17 -11.00
CA GLY A 29 17.48 -7.22 -10.13
C GLY A 29 18.16 -7.06 -8.77
N SER A 30 17.47 -6.31 -7.90
CA SER A 30 17.82 -6.13 -6.49
C SER A 30 16.58 -6.18 -5.61
N ALA A 31 16.78 -6.26 -4.31
CA ALA A 31 15.78 -6.12 -3.26
C ALA A 31 14.94 -4.84 -3.40
N ASP A 32 15.49 -3.78 -3.99
CA ASP A 32 14.81 -2.48 -4.10
C ASP A 32 13.53 -2.54 -4.94
N VAL A 33 13.38 -3.55 -5.81
CA VAL A 33 12.16 -3.76 -6.60
C VAL A 33 10.92 -3.99 -5.73
N TRP A 34 11.12 -4.40 -4.47
CA TRP A 34 10.05 -4.64 -3.51
C TRP A 34 9.70 -3.42 -2.66
N ARG A 35 10.47 -2.33 -2.73
CA ARG A 35 10.24 -1.13 -1.91
C ARG A 35 8.81 -0.57 -2.02
N PRO A 36 8.16 -0.56 -3.21
CA PRO A 36 6.77 -0.11 -3.32
C PRO A 36 5.78 -0.90 -2.45
N LEU A 37 6.04 -2.18 -2.18
CA LEU A 37 5.18 -3.02 -1.32
C LEU A 37 5.32 -2.73 0.17
N LEU A 38 6.45 -2.16 0.62
CA LEU A 38 6.74 -2.02 2.04
C LEU A 38 5.65 -1.25 2.79
N ALA A 39 5.06 -0.23 2.16
CA ALA A 39 3.98 0.53 2.75
C ALA A 39 2.71 -0.30 3.02
N SER A 40 2.46 -1.35 2.21
CA SER A 40 1.31 -2.25 2.35
C SER A 40 1.60 -3.46 3.24
N LEU A 41 2.87 -3.88 3.33
CA LEU A 41 3.27 -5.09 4.07
C LEU A 41 3.67 -4.80 5.51
N ARG A 42 4.42 -3.71 5.74
CA ARG A 42 4.99 -3.43 7.06
C ARG A 42 3.94 -3.06 8.11
N SER A 43 2.71 -2.74 7.72
CA SER A 43 1.63 -2.53 8.69
C SER A 43 1.24 -3.79 9.47
N TRP A 44 1.53 -4.99 8.95
CA TRP A 44 1.11 -6.25 9.55
C TRP A 44 2.18 -7.35 9.54
N ALA A 45 3.34 -7.14 8.91
CA ALA A 45 4.39 -8.14 8.82
C ALA A 45 5.79 -7.55 8.94
N ASN A 46 6.70 -8.33 9.53
CA ASN A 46 8.13 -8.09 9.39
C ASN A 46 8.55 -8.46 7.97
N VAL A 47 9.42 -7.67 7.36
CA VAL A 47 9.85 -7.87 5.98
C VAL A 47 11.37 -7.98 5.91
N SER A 48 11.84 -9.10 5.40
CA SER A 48 13.23 -9.36 5.06
C SER A 48 13.42 -9.20 3.56
N LEU A 49 14.10 -8.14 3.15
CA LEU A 49 14.55 -7.98 1.77
C LEU A 49 15.94 -8.61 1.64
N ILE A 50 16.11 -9.53 0.69
CA ILE A 50 17.39 -10.19 0.48
C ILE A 50 17.90 -9.86 -0.92
N ASP A 51 19.05 -9.20 -0.97
CA ASP A 51 19.88 -9.12 -2.17
C ASP A 51 20.71 -10.39 -2.29
N TRP A 52 20.66 -11.03 -3.45
CA TRP A 52 21.36 -12.28 -3.72
C TRP A 52 21.81 -12.34 -5.18
N GLN A 53 22.76 -13.23 -5.46
CA GLN A 53 23.15 -13.56 -6.82
C GLN A 53 23.63 -15.02 -6.89
N PRO A 54 23.47 -15.70 -8.03
CA PRO A 54 23.87 -17.09 -8.19
C PRO A 54 25.40 -17.21 -8.26
N ALA A 55 25.91 -18.22 -7.57
CA ALA A 55 27.31 -18.61 -7.60
C ALA A 55 27.69 -19.33 -8.90
N GLN A 56 28.95 -19.24 -9.30
CA GLN A 56 29.50 -20.06 -10.38
C GLN A 56 29.60 -21.54 -9.97
N GLY A 57 29.44 -22.43 -10.95
CA GLY A 57 29.63 -23.88 -10.77
C GLY A 57 28.39 -24.68 -11.11
N PRO A 58 28.34 -25.97 -10.73
CA PRO A 58 27.18 -26.83 -10.94
C PRO A 58 25.93 -26.24 -10.28
N THR A 59 24.83 -26.10 -11.04
CA THR A 59 23.58 -25.48 -10.58
C THR A 59 23.09 -26.04 -9.25
N GLU A 60 23.05 -27.36 -9.10
CA GLU A 60 22.55 -28.02 -7.88
C GLU A 60 23.34 -27.62 -6.63
N THR A 61 24.67 -27.66 -6.70
CA THR A 61 25.55 -27.32 -5.58
C THR A 61 25.48 -25.83 -5.24
N ALA A 62 25.52 -24.97 -6.26
CA ALA A 62 25.45 -23.52 -6.10
C ALA A 62 24.09 -23.07 -5.53
N LEU A 63 23.00 -23.69 -6.00
CA LEU A 63 21.65 -23.44 -5.50
C LEU A 63 21.52 -23.90 -4.05
N ALA A 64 21.95 -25.12 -3.71
CA ALA A 64 21.90 -25.63 -2.33
C ALA A 64 22.66 -24.72 -1.35
N ALA A 65 23.87 -24.27 -1.72
CA ALA A 65 24.65 -23.34 -0.90
C ALA A 65 23.92 -22.01 -0.68
N LEU A 66 23.30 -21.44 -1.72
CA LEU A 66 22.52 -20.20 -1.60
C LEU A 66 21.28 -20.39 -0.71
N ILE A 67 20.60 -21.54 -0.82
CA ILE A 67 19.45 -21.88 0.03
C ILE A 67 19.86 -21.88 1.51
N ASP A 68 20.99 -22.52 1.84
CA ASP A 68 21.53 -22.53 3.21
C ASP A 68 21.89 -21.13 3.72
N GLU A 69 22.44 -20.27 2.85
CA GLU A 69 22.74 -18.88 3.18
C GLU A 69 21.48 -18.06 3.45
N ILE A 70 20.46 -18.19 2.60
CA ILE A 70 19.18 -17.51 2.79
C ILE A 70 18.51 -17.97 4.09
N LEU A 71 18.49 -19.27 4.38
CA LEU A 71 17.89 -19.83 5.60
C LEU A 71 18.61 -19.40 6.89
N ARG A 72 19.90 -19.07 6.80
CA ARG A 72 20.71 -18.54 7.91
C ARG A 72 20.39 -17.08 8.21
N LEU A 73 20.04 -16.30 7.19
CA LEU A 73 19.66 -14.89 7.32
C LEU A 73 18.17 -14.72 7.67
N ALA A 74 17.32 -15.60 7.12
CA ALA A 74 15.88 -15.50 7.26
C ALA A 74 15.38 -15.79 8.69
N PRO A 75 14.21 -15.25 9.08
CA PRO A 75 13.54 -15.57 10.35
C PRO A 75 13.30 -17.06 10.56
N GLU A 76 13.01 -17.48 11.79
CA GLU A 76 12.79 -18.89 12.13
C GLU A 76 11.67 -19.51 11.28
N ARG A 77 10.60 -18.77 10.98
CA ARG A 77 9.57 -19.23 10.06
C ARG A 77 8.95 -18.07 9.31
N ALA A 78 8.99 -18.10 7.97
CA ALA A 78 8.53 -16.98 7.15
C ALA A 78 7.74 -17.40 5.91
N VAL A 79 6.98 -16.48 5.33
CA VAL A 79 6.40 -16.60 3.99
C VAL A 79 7.46 -16.17 2.98
N TYR A 80 7.74 -17.01 1.99
CA TYR A 80 8.73 -16.70 0.96
C TYR A 80 8.02 -16.25 -0.31
N VAL A 81 8.28 -15.01 -0.71
CA VAL A 81 7.72 -14.38 -1.90
C VAL A 81 8.82 -14.18 -2.91
N GLY A 82 8.70 -14.83 -4.06
CA GLY A 82 9.73 -14.82 -5.09
C GLY A 82 9.21 -14.27 -6.40
N TRP A 83 9.90 -13.29 -6.97
CA TRP A 83 9.59 -12.75 -8.30
C TRP A 83 10.50 -13.34 -9.37
N SER A 84 9.93 -13.81 -10.48
CA SER A 84 10.70 -14.35 -11.61
C SER A 84 11.62 -15.50 -11.15
N LEU A 85 12.94 -15.42 -11.38
CA LEU A 85 13.93 -16.38 -10.85
C LEU A 85 13.84 -16.55 -9.31
N GLY A 86 13.53 -15.47 -8.58
CA GLY A 86 13.27 -15.53 -7.14
C GLY A 86 12.10 -16.46 -6.78
N GLY A 87 11.14 -16.67 -7.68
CA GLY A 87 10.04 -17.61 -7.51
C GLY A 87 10.49 -19.07 -7.52
N GLN A 88 11.45 -19.44 -8.38
CA GLN A 88 12.06 -20.77 -8.36
C GLN A 88 12.83 -21.00 -7.05
N LEU A 89 13.50 -19.96 -6.55
CA LEU A 89 14.16 -20.00 -5.23
C LEU A 89 13.17 -20.18 -4.09
N ALA A 90 12.06 -19.43 -4.06
CA ALA A 90 11.02 -19.56 -3.05
C ALA A 90 10.42 -20.98 -3.02
N ALA A 91 10.16 -21.57 -4.19
CA ALA A 91 9.72 -22.96 -4.30
C ALA A 91 10.77 -23.96 -3.78
N THR A 92 12.04 -23.73 -4.10
CA THR A 92 13.15 -24.57 -3.63
C THR A 92 13.30 -24.49 -2.11
N LEU A 93 13.21 -23.30 -1.52
CA LEU A 93 13.21 -23.07 -0.07
C LEU A 93 12.06 -23.81 0.62
N GLY A 94 10.84 -23.70 0.06
CA GLY A 94 9.65 -24.40 0.55
C GLY A 94 9.82 -25.92 0.60
N HIS A 95 10.54 -26.48 -0.37
CA HIS A 95 10.82 -27.92 -0.41
C HIS A 95 11.97 -28.33 0.51
N ALA A 96 13.06 -27.55 0.54
CA ALA A 96 14.27 -27.90 1.28
C ALA A 96 14.10 -27.78 2.81
N ALA A 97 13.29 -26.83 3.27
CA ALA A 97 13.10 -26.56 4.70
C ALA A 97 11.63 -26.24 5.05
N PRO A 98 10.67 -27.16 4.82
CA PRO A 98 9.24 -26.90 5.00
C PRO A 98 8.87 -26.44 6.42
N GLN A 99 9.63 -26.87 7.44
CA GLN A 99 9.47 -26.42 8.83
C GLN A 99 9.81 -24.94 9.05
N ARG A 100 10.66 -24.35 8.20
CA ARG A 100 11.06 -22.93 8.21
C ARG A 100 10.17 -22.07 7.30
N VAL A 101 9.23 -22.67 6.58
CA VAL A 101 8.38 -21.98 5.60
C VAL A 101 6.93 -22.00 6.06
N ALA A 102 6.33 -20.82 6.17
CA ALA A 102 4.90 -20.66 6.48
C ALA A 102 4.04 -20.82 5.23
N ALA A 103 4.50 -20.26 4.10
CA ALA A 103 3.86 -20.35 2.79
C ALA A 103 4.85 -19.94 1.69
N VAL A 104 4.53 -20.28 0.43
CA VAL A 104 5.27 -19.87 -0.76
C VAL A 104 4.37 -19.02 -1.66
N MET A 105 4.88 -17.90 -2.16
CA MET A 105 4.24 -17.13 -3.21
C MET A 105 5.20 -16.90 -4.36
N THR A 106 4.81 -17.25 -5.57
CA THR A 106 5.57 -16.91 -6.78
C THR A 106 4.86 -15.81 -7.55
N VAL A 107 5.60 -14.78 -7.97
CA VAL A 107 5.09 -13.63 -8.71
C VAL A 107 5.77 -13.62 -10.07
N ALA A 108 4.98 -13.63 -11.16
CA ALA A 108 5.49 -13.66 -12.53
C ALA A 108 6.68 -14.64 -12.69
N SER A 109 6.47 -15.90 -12.30
CA SER A 109 7.50 -16.92 -12.29
C SER A 109 7.01 -18.18 -12.99
N ASN A 110 7.90 -18.83 -13.75
CA ASN A 110 7.65 -20.13 -14.35
C ASN A 110 8.45 -21.18 -13.57
N PRO A 111 7.85 -22.30 -13.13
CA PRO A 111 8.62 -23.37 -12.49
C PRO A 111 9.71 -23.95 -13.40
N HIS A 112 9.57 -23.82 -14.73
CA HIS A 112 10.60 -24.13 -15.70
C HIS A 112 10.55 -23.15 -16.89
N PHE A 113 11.51 -22.22 -16.98
CA PHE A 113 11.41 -21.06 -17.89
C PHE A 113 11.65 -21.36 -19.37
N VAL A 114 12.32 -22.46 -19.70
CA VAL A 114 12.55 -22.86 -21.10
C VAL A 114 11.47 -23.86 -21.51
N VAL A 115 11.01 -23.76 -22.75
CA VAL A 115 9.99 -24.65 -23.29
C VAL A 115 10.46 -26.11 -23.27
N GLU A 116 9.57 -27.02 -22.90
CA GLU A 116 9.71 -28.46 -23.08
C GLU A 116 8.51 -29.03 -23.84
N GLN A 117 8.58 -30.31 -24.21
CA GLN A 117 7.53 -30.97 -24.99
C GLN A 117 6.14 -30.84 -24.34
N ASP A 118 6.06 -30.97 -23.02
CA ASP A 118 4.81 -30.95 -22.25
C ASP A 118 4.71 -29.74 -21.30
N TRP A 119 5.52 -28.70 -21.50
CA TRP A 119 5.51 -27.53 -20.62
C TRP A 119 5.75 -26.22 -21.34
N PRO A 120 4.88 -25.21 -21.14
CA PRO A 120 5.03 -23.93 -21.78
C PRO A 120 6.18 -23.12 -21.15
N GLY A 121 7.11 -22.67 -21.99
CA GLY A 121 8.21 -21.80 -21.60
C GLY A 121 8.69 -20.94 -22.75
N MET A 122 9.77 -20.19 -22.52
CA MET A 122 10.44 -19.40 -23.56
C MET A 122 11.05 -20.33 -24.62
N PRO A 123 10.92 -20.02 -25.92
CA PRO A 123 11.57 -20.80 -26.97
C PRO A 123 13.09 -20.91 -26.78
N THR A 124 13.63 -22.13 -26.89
CA THR A 124 15.06 -22.40 -26.63
C THR A 124 16.00 -21.52 -27.44
N ALA A 125 15.67 -21.27 -28.72
CA ALA A 125 16.48 -20.40 -29.58
C ALA A 125 16.52 -18.94 -29.09
N GLN A 126 15.39 -18.42 -28.61
CA GLN A 126 15.31 -17.08 -28.03
C GLN A 126 16.12 -17.00 -26.73
N PHE A 127 16.04 -18.04 -25.89
CA PHE A 127 16.81 -18.11 -24.65
C PHE A 127 18.32 -18.17 -24.90
N ARG A 128 18.77 -19.02 -25.82
CA ARG A 128 20.19 -19.16 -26.22
C ARG A 128 20.79 -17.86 -26.77
N ALA A 129 20.00 -17.09 -27.51
CA ALA A 129 20.40 -15.77 -27.96
C ALA A 129 20.61 -14.79 -26.77
N PHE A 130 19.82 -14.95 -25.70
CA PHE A 130 19.97 -14.17 -24.47
C PHE A 130 21.23 -14.56 -23.69
N GLU A 131 21.54 -15.85 -23.56
CA GLU A 131 22.79 -16.36 -22.95
C GLU A 131 24.03 -15.81 -23.67
N THR A 132 24.00 -15.84 -25.01
CA THR A 132 25.09 -15.30 -25.85
C THR A 132 25.26 -13.81 -25.61
N LEU A 133 24.16 -13.05 -25.50
CA LEU A 133 24.18 -11.61 -25.26
C LEU A 133 24.70 -11.27 -23.86
N ALA A 134 24.30 -12.01 -22.82
CA ALA A 134 24.80 -11.81 -21.45
C ALA A 134 26.31 -12.09 -21.34
N THR A 135 26.80 -13.07 -22.10
CA THR A 135 28.23 -13.42 -22.16
C THR A 135 29.05 -12.40 -22.95
N THR A 136 28.50 -11.82 -24.01
CA THR A 136 29.29 -10.94 -24.91
C THR A 136 29.10 -9.45 -24.61
N ALA A 137 27.94 -9.04 -24.10
CA ALA A 137 27.59 -7.65 -23.82
C ALA A 137 26.57 -7.56 -22.66
N PRO A 138 26.98 -7.83 -21.40
CA PRO A 138 26.08 -7.95 -20.25
C PRO A 138 25.19 -6.72 -20.02
N ALA A 139 25.73 -5.51 -20.19
CA ALA A 139 24.94 -4.28 -20.06
C ALA A 139 23.81 -4.17 -21.12
N LYS A 140 24.06 -4.67 -22.35
CA LYS A 140 23.03 -4.71 -23.40
C LYS A 140 21.99 -5.81 -23.10
N ALA A 141 22.42 -6.93 -22.53
CA ALA A 141 21.52 -8.01 -22.10
C ALA A 141 20.55 -7.52 -21.02
N LEU A 142 21.05 -6.86 -19.98
CA LEU A 142 20.23 -6.26 -18.90
C LEU A 142 19.23 -5.24 -19.46
N LYS A 143 19.67 -4.29 -20.28
CA LYS A 143 18.77 -3.31 -20.89
C LYS A 143 17.68 -3.96 -21.75
N LYS A 144 18.03 -5.01 -22.51
CA LYS A 144 17.06 -5.78 -23.30
C LYS A 144 16.07 -6.52 -22.38
N PHE A 145 16.55 -7.07 -21.26
CA PHE A 145 15.72 -7.75 -20.28
C PHE A 145 14.73 -6.77 -19.65
N ASP A 146 15.18 -5.61 -19.20
CA ASP A 146 14.33 -4.55 -18.63
C ASP A 146 13.23 -4.12 -19.60
N SER A 147 13.55 -4.00 -20.89
CA SER A 147 12.55 -3.71 -21.92
C SER A 147 11.52 -4.84 -22.05
N LEU A 148 11.94 -6.11 -22.08
CA LEU A 148 11.03 -7.25 -22.15
C LEU A 148 10.13 -7.36 -20.90
N GLN A 149 10.67 -7.09 -19.71
CA GLN A 149 9.90 -7.09 -18.46
C GLN A 149 8.82 -5.99 -18.42
N ALA A 150 9.06 -4.89 -19.13
CA ALA A 150 8.17 -3.75 -19.19
C ALA A 150 7.09 -3.87 -20.28
N LEU A 151 7.28 -4.74 -21.29
CA LEU A 151 6.29 -4.96 -22.35
C LEU A 151 4.96 -5.41 -21.76
N GLY A 152 3.87 -4.81 -22.23
CA GLY A 152 2.50 -5.06 -21.73
C GLY A 152 2.08 -4.18 -20.55
N ALA A 153 2.96 -3.29 -20.05
CA ALA A 153 2.59 -2.27 -19.08
C ALA A 153 1.96 -1.03 -19.74
N GLU A 154 1.27 -0.20 -18.96
CA GLU A 154 0.66 1.05 -19.46
C GLU A 154 1.69 2.05 -20.01
N ASP A 155 2.87 2.17 -19.37
CA ASP A 155 4.01 2.96 -19.84
C ASP A 155 5.30 2.14 -19.80
N GLU A 156 5.49 1.33 -20.85
CA GLU A 156 6.64 0.44 -21.02
C GLU A 156 7.99 1.18 -20.94
N ARG A 157 8.05 2.42 -21.46
CA ARG A 157 9.31 3.21 -21.51
C ARG A 157 9.68 3.77 -20.15
N SER A 158 8.71 4.23 -19.37
CA SER A 158 8.97 4.67 -18.00
C SER A 158 9.37 3.49 -17.13
N LEU A 159 8.62 2.39 -17.20
CA LEU A 159 8.89 1.19 -16.41
C LEU A 159 10.25 0.56 -16.75
N SER A 160 10.63 0.47 -18.02
CA SER A 160 11.96 -0.03 -18.41
C SER A 160 13.08 0.84 -17.84
N ARG A 161 12.94 2.17 -17.80
CA ARG A 161 13.93 3.07 -17.18
C ARG A 161 13.99 2.91 -15.66
N GLU A 162 12.87 2.65 -15.02
CA GLU A 162 12.81 2.39 -13.58
C GLU A 162 13.49 1.06 -13.24
N LEU A 163 13.21 -0.01 -13.97
CA LEU A 163 13.89 -1.30 -13.84
C LEU A 163 15.41 -1.17 -13.98
N SER A 164 15.90 -0.43 -14.98
CA SER A 164 17.33 -0.19 -15.15
C SER A 164 17.96 0.59 -13.98
N ARG A 165 17.20 1.41 -13.25
CA ARG A 165 17.69 2.10 -12.05
C ARG A 165 17.71 1.20 -10.82
N LEU A 166 16.77 0.26 -10.74
CA LEU A 166 16.64 -0.72 -9.66
C LEU A 166 17.49 -1.99 -9.88
N GLY A 167 18.18 -2.09 -11.01
CA GLY A 167 19.05 -3.22 -11.35
C GLY A 167 20.11 -3.47 -10.29
N GLY A 168 20.37 -4.74 -9.99
CA GLY A 168 21.36 -5.13 -9.00
C GLY A 168 22.79 -5.06 -9.54
N HIS A 169 23.76 -5.00 -8.63
CA HIS A 169 25.19 -5.04 -8.97
C HIS A 169 25.67 -6.47 -9.23
N TRP A 170 25.10 -7.13 -10.24
CA TRP A 170 25.46 -8.49 -10.60
C TRP A 170 26.72 -8.51 -11.47
N THR A 171 27.65 -9.40 -11.13
CA THR A 171 28.82 -9.66 -12.00
C THR A 171 28.39 -10.40 -13.27
N GLN A 172 29.15 -10.27 -14.35
CA GLN A 172 28.88 -11.05 -15.57
C GLN A 172 28.83 -12.57 -15.31
N PRO A 173 29.78 -13.18 -14.57
CA PRO A 173 29.64 -14.54 -14.07
C PRO A 173 28.29 -14.91 -13.46
N ALA A 174 27.78 -14.06 -12.55
CA ALA A 174 26.50 -14.29 -11.90
C ALA A 174 25.32 -14.14 -12.87
N LEU A 175 25.37 -13.18 -13.80
CA LEU A 175 24.36 -13.06 -14.86
C LEU A 175 24.30 -14.34 -15.71
N CYS A 176 25.45 -14.88 -16.12
CA CYS A 176 25.50 -16.13 -16.86
C CYS A 176 25.00 -17.32 -16.04
N ALA A 177 25.44 -17.45 -14.77
CA ALA A 177 24.97 -18.52 -13.87
C ALA A 177 23.44 -18.47 -13.66
N GLY A 178 22.87 -17.27 -13.50
CA GLY A 178 21.43 -17.10 -13.35
C GLY A 178 20.63 -17.46 -14.59
N LEU A 179 21.17 -17.23 -15.80
CA LEU A 179 20.54 -17.72 -17.03
C LEU A 179 20.64 -19.25 -17.12
N THR A 180 21.77 -19.84 -16.73
CA THR A 180 21.88 -21.31 -16.62
C THR A 180 20.83 -21.86 -15.66
N TRP A 181 20.60 -21.21 -14.51
CA TRP A 181 19.57 -21.63 -13.55
C TRP A 181 18.17 -21.53 -14.15
N LEU A 182 17.82 -20.42 -14.78
CA LEU A 182 16.54 -20.28 -15.48
C LEU A 182 16.33 -21.38 -16.55
N ALA A 183 17.41 -21.81 -17.21
CA ALA A 183 17.36 -22.87 -18.22
C ALA A 183 17.22 -24.28 -17.64
N THR A 184 17.81 -24.56 -16.48
CA THR A 184 17.96 -25.95 -15.99
C THR A 184 17.19 -26.27 -14.72
N VAL A 185 16.85 -25.26 -13.90
CA VAL A 185 16.06 -25.47 -12.70
C VAL A 185 14.62 -25.80 -13.10
N ASP A 186 14.12 -26.91 -12.59
CA ASP A 186 12.74 -27.35 -12.74
C ASP A 186 12.12 -27.54 -11.36
N THR A 187 11.20 -26.64 -10.99
CA THR A 187 10.48 -26.73 -9.73
C THR A 187 9.11 -27.38 -9.86
N ARG A 188 8.68 -27.86 -11.04
CA ARG A 188 7.38 -28.55 -11.23
C ARG A 188 7.21 -29.74 -10.26
N PRO A 189 8.22 -30.62 -10.07
CA PRO A 189 8.10 -31.71 -9.10
C PRO A 189 8.06 -31.22 -7.65
N LEU A 190 8.70 -30.09 -7.36
CA LEU A 190 8.76 -29.49 -6.03
C LEU A 190 7.40 -28.90 -5.64
N LEU A 191 6.76 -28.14 -6.54
CA LEU A 191 5.47 -27.51 -6.31
C LEU A 191 4.38 -28.53 -5.94
N ARG A 192 4.36 -29.69 -6.61
CA ARG A 192 3.45 -30.81 -6.30
C ARG A 192 3.65 -31.41 -4.90
N ARG A 193 4.82 -31.20 -4.29
CA ARG A 193 5.24 -31.79 -3.02
C ARG A 193 5.33 -30.77 -1.88
N LEU A 194 5.04 -29.50 -2.14
CA LEU A 194 5.04 -28.48 -1.09
C LEU A 194 3.94 -28.79 -0.06
N ALA A 195 4.36 -29.00 1.19
CA ALA A 195 3.46 -29.26 2.31
C ALA A 195 2.81 -27.97 2.89
N VAL A 196 3.22 -26.81 2.37
CA VAL A 196 2.79 -25.48 2.82
C VAL A 196 1.80 -24.86 1.83
N PRO A 197 0.99 -23.88 2.25
CA PRO A 197 0.19 -23.07 1.32
C PRO A 197 1.06 -22.45 0.22
N GLN A 198 0.59 -22.51 -1.02
CA GLN A 198 1.26 -21.93 -2.17
C GLN A 198 0.32 -21.09 -3.04
N LEU A 199 0.78 -19.92 -3.47
CA LEU A 199 0.05 -19.03 -4.37
C LEU A 199 0.93 -18.60 -5.55
N HIS A 200 0.44 -18.79 -6.76
CA HIS A 200 1.14 -18.43 -7.98
C HIS A 200 0.40 -17.30 -8.67
N LEU A 201 1.00 -16.11 -8.68
CA LEU A 201 0.44 -14.91 -9.28
C LEU A 201 1.11 -14.61 -10.63
N LEU A 202 0.31 -14.61 -11.70
CA LEU A 202 0.71 -14.34 -13.07
C LEU A 202 0.03 -13.08 -13.61
N ALA A 203 0.47 -12.61 -14.77
CA ALA A 203 -0.14 -11.48 -15.47
C ALA A 203 -0.48 -11.87 -16.91
N ALA A 204 -1.66 -11.50 -17.39
CA ALA A 204 -2.11 -11.84 -18.74
C ALA A 204 -1.27 -11.18 -19.85
N ALA A 205 -0.67 -10.01 -19.57
CA ALA A 205 0.16 -9.26 -20.52
C ALA A 205 1.68 -9.42 -20.26
N ASP A 206 2.09 -10.50 -19.58
CA ASP A 206 3.51 -10.81 -19.37
C ASP A 206 4.16 -11.26 -20.69
N ALA A 207 5.17 -10.53 -21.16
CA ALA A 207 5.88 -10.84 -22.41
C ALA A 207 7.00 -11.90 -22.26
N LEU A 208 7.38 -12.25 -21.03
CA LEU A 208 8.40 -13.26 -20.74
C LEU A 208 7.78 -14.63 -20.44
N LEU A 209 6.53 -14.65 -19.98
CA LEU A 209 5.80 -15.87 -19.68
C LEU A 209 4.78 -16.16 -20.77
N PRO A 210 4.75 -17.39 -21.33
CA PRO A 210 3.79 -17.72 -22.38
C PRO A 210 2.36 -17.81 -21.84
N GLU A 211 1.37 -17.35 -22.62
CA GLU A 211 -0.06 -17.44 -22.31
C GLU A 211 -0.53 -18.80 -21.74
N PRO A 212 -0.16 -19.97 -22.32
CA PRO A 212 -0.59 -21.27 -21.79
C PRO A 212 0.01 -21.65 -20.42
N LEU A 213 0.88 -20.84 -19.82
CA LEU A 213 1.48 -21.15 -18.52
C LEU A 213 0.45 -21.23 -17.39
N ALA A 214 -0.50 -20.31 -17.33
CA ALA A 214 -1.53 -20.30 -16.28
C ALA A 214 -2.36 -21.60 -16.27
N PRO A 215 -2.99 -22.03 -17.37
CA PRO A 215 -3.74 -23.29 -17.39
C PRO A 215 -2.84 -24.52 -17.19
N ALA A 216 -1.59 -24.51 -17.66
CA ALA A 216 -0.65 -25.60 -17.39
C ALA A 216 -0.31 -25.73 -15.89
N LEU A 217 -0.15 -24.60 -15.20
CA LEU A 217 0.12 -24.57 -13.77
C LEU A 217 -1.10 -24.97 -12.94
N GLU A 218 -2.30 -24.54 -13.33
CA GLU A 218 -3.56 -25.00 -12.75
C GLU A 218 -3.72 -26.53 -12.89
N SER A 219 -3.44 -27.07 -14.08
CA SER A 219 -3.47 -28.52 -14.31
C SER A 219 -2.40 -29.26 -13.50
N LEU A 220 -1.21 -28.68 -13.32
CA LEU A 220 -0.13 -29.29 -12.53
C LEU A 220 -0.53 -29.43 -11.05
N LEU A 221 -1.31 -28.47 -10.54
CA LEU A 221 -1.65 -28.29 -9.12
C LEU A 221 -3.11 -28.64 -8.77
N ALA A 222 -3.89 -29.18 -9.72
CA ALA A 222 -5.32 -29.39 -9.56
C ALA A 222 -5.70 -30.25 -8.34
N ASP A 223 -4.85 -31.20 -7.97
CA ASP A 223 -5.05 -32.13 -6.85
C ASP A 223 -4.42 -31.63 -5.53
N ILE A 224 -3.91 -30.41 -5.48
CA ILE A 224 -3.20 -29.84 -4.32
C ILE A 224 -4.09 -28.77 -3.65
N PRO A 225 -4.82 -29.09 -2.56
CA PRO A 225 -5.80 -28.17 -1.96
C PRO A 225 -5.18 -26.89 -1.39
N THR A 226 -3.88 -26.94 -1.06
CA THR A 226 -3.12 -25.81 -0.52
C THR A 226 -2.53 -24.91 -1.61
N ALA A 227 -2.76 -25.23 -2.88
CA ALA A 227 -2.26 -24.47 -4.02
C ALA A 227 -3.34 -23.62 -4.68
N ALA A 228 -2.97 -22.41 -5.09
CA ALA A 228 -3.81 -21.55 -5.91
C ALA A 228 -2.99 -20.89 -7.02
N VAL A 229 -3.59 -20.78 -8.20
CA VAL A 229 -3.06 -20.00 -9.32
C VAL A 229 -4.01 -18.83 -9.55
N ARG A 230 -3.46 -17.64 -9.78
CA ARG A 230 -4.22 -16.44 -10.08
C ARG A 230 -3.54 -15.66 -11.20
N THR A 231 -4.31 -15.25 -12.19
CA THR A 231 -3.85 -14.41 -13.29
C THR A 231 -4.49 -13.04 -13.16
N LEU A 232 -3.67 -11.99 -13.15
CA LEU A 232 -4.16 -10.62 -13.23
C LEU A 232 -4.53 -10.27 -14.68
N GLU A 233 -5.68 -9.63 -14.86
CA GLU A 233 -6.17 -9.21 -16.18
C GLU A 233 -5.24 -8.19 -16.88
N SER A 234 -4.45 -7.45 -16.08
CA SER A 234 -3.48 -6.48 -16.56
C SER A 234 -2.17 -6.56 -15.77
N GLY A 235 -1.09 -6.08 -16.38
CA GLY A 235 0.25 -6.06 -15.79
C GLY A 235 1.29 -6.76 -16.69
N SER A 236 2.51 -6.23 -16.67
CA SER A 236 3.67 -6.87 -17.31
C SER A 236 4.37 -7.83 -16.35
N HIS A 237 5.55 -8.35 -16.74
CA HIS A 237 6.38 -9.18 -15.87
C HIS A 237 6.78 -8.48 -14.56
N ALA A 238 6.92 -7.14 -14.58
CA ALA A 238 7.34 -6.34 -13.43
C ALA A 238 6.18 -6.04 -12.46
N LEU A 239 5.45 -7.07 -12.06
CA LEU A 239 4.34 -6.99 -11.09
C LEU A 239 4.71 -6.35 -9.74
N PRO A 240 5.92 -6.52 -9.17
CA PRO A 240 6.28 -5.84 -7.92
C PRO A 240 6.18 -4.30 -7.99
N LEU A 241 6.33 -3.72 -9.19
CA LEU A 241 6.23 -2.28 -9.42
C LEU A 241 4.84 -1.85 -9.90
N THR A 242 4.18 -2.70 -10.70
CA THR A 242 2.93 -2.35 -11.40
C THR A 242 1.66 -2.85 -10.71
N ALA A 243 1.76 -3.88 -9.86
CA ALA A 243 0.64 -4.57 -9.25
C ALA A 243 0.75 -4.66 -7.71
N VAL A 244 1.34 -3.63 -7.09
CA VAL A 244 1.61 -3.54 -5.64
C VAL A 244 0.39 -3.95 -4.79
N SER A 245 -0.78 -3.35 -5.04
CA SER A 245 -1.98 -3.65 -4.26
C SER A 245 -2.50 -5.07 -4.49
N ALA A 246 -2.34 -5.62 -5.70
CA ALA A 246 -2.77 -6.97 -6.00
C ALA A 246 -1.89 -8.01 -5.29
N ILE A 247 -0.57 -7.80 -5.28
CA ILE A 247 0.37 -8.64 -4.53
C ILE A 247 0.09 -8.56 -3.02
N ALA A 248 -0.11 -7.36 -2.47
CA ALA A 248 -0.43 -7.21 -1.04
C ALA A 248 -1.72 -7.96 -0.65
N ARG A 249 -2.80 -7.82 -1.44
CA ARG A 249 -4.04 -8.56 -1.21
C ARG A 249 -3.86 -10.08 -1.35
N ALA A 250 -3.11 -10.50 -2.36
CA ALA A 250 -2.79 -11.91 -2.57
C ALA A 250 -2.06 -12.50 -1.35
N LEU A 251 -1.09 -11.76 -0.79
CA LEU A 251 -0.38 -12.13 0.43
C LEU A 251 -1.29 -12.22 1.65
N SER A 252 -2.21 -11.27 1.85
CA SER A 252 -3.19 -11.34 2.94
C SER A 252 -4.17 -12.51 2.80
N SER A 253 -4.38 -13.01 1.57
CA SER A 253 -5.27 -14.15 1.30
C SER A 253 -4.61 -15.52 1.44
N LEU A 254 -3.28 -15.59 1.55
CA LEU A 254 -2.61 -16.81 1.98
C LEU A 254 -3.02 -17.06 3.43
N ALA A 255 -3.63 -18.21 3.70
CA ALA A 255 -4.19 -18.58 5.01
C ALA A 255 -3.08 -18.77 6.07
N LEU A 256 -2.53 -17.65 6.53
CA LEU A 256 -1.50 -17.60 7.55
C LEU A 256 -2.15 -17.81 8.94
N PRO A 257 -1.59 -18.67 9.81
CA PRO A 257 -2.09 -18.81 11.17
C PRO A 257 -2.07 -17.45 11.89
N GLY A 258 -3.22 -16.99 12.40
CA GLY A 258 -3.34 -15.70 13.09
C GLY A 258 -3.80 -14.52 12.21
N THR A 259 -4.12 -14.73 10.93
CA THR A 259 -4.63 -13.68 10.03
C THR A 259 -6.15 -13.69 9.83
N ALA A 260 -6.88 -14.47 10.64
CA ALA A 260 -8.34 -14.43 10.71
C ALA A 260 -8.81 -13.06 11.21
N GLY A 261 -9.04 -12.13 10.29
CA GLY A 261 -9.32 -10.72 10.58
C GLY A 261 -8.58 -9.74 9.66
N ILE A 262 -7.56 -10.18 8.91
CA ILE A 262 -6.89 -9.37 7.85
C ILE A 262 -7.73 -9.42 6.56
N ALA A 263 -9.03 -9.17 6.69
CA ALA A 263 -9.85 -8.82 5.54
C ALA A 263 -9.45 -7.39 5.11
N ALA A 264 -8.72 -7.31 4.00
CA ALA A 264 -8.52 -6.10 3.20
C ALA A 264 -8.01 -4.85 3.95
N LEU A 265 -6.68 -4.76 4.17
CA LEU A 265 -6.03 -3.45 4.22
C LEU A 265 -5.52 -3.10 2.80
N PRO A 266 -6.24 -2.26 2.03
CA PRO A 266 -5.73 -1.70 0.79
C PRO A 266 -4.53 -0.79 1.04
N GLY A 267 -3.61 -0.74 0.06
CA GLY A 267 -2.41 0.09 0.14
C GLY A 267 -2.72 1.60 0.19
N PRO A 268 -1.85 2.40 0.83
CA PRO A 268 -2.10 3.82 1.04
C PRO A 268 -2.20 4.59 -0.29
N VAL A 269 -3.12 5.56 -0.33
CA VAL A 269 -3.18 6.57 -1.39
C VAL A 269 -1.91 7.41 -1.35
N ALA A 270 -1.29 7.70 -2.50
CA ALA A 270 -0.14 8.60 -2.53
C ALA A 270 -0.54 10.00 -2.04
N LYS A 271 0.15 10.52 -1.01
CA LYS A 271 -0.11 11.84 -0.42
C LYS A 271 -0.15 12.98 -1.44
N ARG A 272 0.66 12.89 -2.49
CA ARG A 272 0.66 13.85 -3.61
C ARG A 272 -0.69 13.91 -4.33
N ASP A 273 -1.35 12.78 -4.51
CA ASP A 273 -2.64 12.71 -5.22
C ASP A 273 -3.76 13.29 -4.36
N ILE A 274 -3.73 13.03 -3.05
CA ILE A 274 -4.58 13.67 -2.04
C ILE A 274 -4.41 15.19 -2.14
N ALA A 275 -3.17 15.68 -1.98
CA ALA A 275 -2.83 17.10 -2.03
C ALA A 275 -3.32 17.77 -3.32
N ALA A 276 -3.12 17.12 -4.47
CA ALA A 276 -3.55 17.63 -5.77
C ALA A 276 -5.08 17.66 -5.91
N SER A 277 -5.80 16.66 -5.37
CA SER A 277 -7.27 16.60 -5.39
C SER A 277 -7.89 17.74 -4.59
N PHE A 278 -7.43 17.94 -3.35
CA PHE A 278 -7.91 19.02 -2.50
C PHE A 278 -7.50 20.39 -3.03
N SER A 279 -6.28 20.55 -3.56
CA SER A 279 -5.85 21.82 -4.17
C SER A 279 -6.75 22.27 -5.32
N ARG A 280 -7.23 21.34 -6.16
CA ARG A 280 -8.18 21.66 -7.24
C ARG A 280 -9.57 22.04 -6.73
N SER A 281 -9.92 21.56 -5.54
CA SER A 281 -11.27 21.68 -4.97
C SER A 281 -11.43 22.91 -4.08
N ALA A 282 -10.34 23.57 -3.67
CA ALA A 282 -10.33 24.64 -2.67
C ALA A 282 -11.41 25.72 -2.87
N ALA A 283 -11.58 26.23 -4.11
CA ALA A 283 -12.55 27.29 -4.40
C ALA A 283 -14.03 26.86 -4.28
N GLN A 284 -14.32 25.56 -4.38
CA GLN A 284 -15.68 25.02 -4.32
C GLN A 284 -15.94 24.23 -3.02
N TYR A 285 -14.88 23.91 -2.28
CA TYR A 285 -14.89 23.03 -1.12
C TYR A 285 -15.96 23.43 -0.11
N ASP A 286 -15.97 24.71 0.29
CA ASP A 286 -16.89 25.16 1.33
C ASP A 286 -18.35 25.01 0.89
N SER A 287 -18.69 25.09 -0.40
CA SER A 287 -20.09 25.01 -0.84
C SER A 287 -20.74 23.62 -0.63
N VAL A 288 -19.92 22.59 -0.42
CA VAL A 288 -20.33 21.18 -0.27
C VAL A 288 -19.86 20.54 1.04
N ALA A 289 -19.29 21.32 1.96
CA ALA A 289 -18.64 20.83 3.19
C ALA A 289 -19.58 20.69 4.40
N ALA A 290 -20.85 20.33 4.21
CA ALA A 290 -21.85 20.32 5.28
C ALA A 290 -21.47 19.37 6.44
N LEU A 291 -21.08 18.14 6.12
CA LEU A 291 -20.61 17.16 7.11
C LEU A 291 -19.34 17.64 7.83
N GLN A 292 -18.39 18.20 7.09
CA GLN A 292 -17.10 18.64 7.64
C GLN A 292 -17.27 19.77 8.64
N ARG A 293 -18.20 20.69 8.34
CA ARG A 293 -18.59 21.75 9.27
C ARG A 293 -19.26 21.16 10.52
N ASP A 294 -20.27 20.31 10.37
CA ASP A 294 -20.96 19.70 11.52
C ASP A 294 -20.00 18.94 12.44
N VAL A 295 -19.13 18.10 11.87
CA VAL A 295 -18.11 17.35 12.63
C VAL A 295 -17.13 18.30 13.33
N GLY A 296 -16.66 19.34 12.65
CA GLY A 296 -15.73 20.30 13.26
C GLY A 296 -16.36 21.17 14.35
N GLU A 297 -17.64 21.57 14.22
CA GLU A 297 -18.38 22.28 15.28
C GLU A 297 -18.61 21.37 16.50
N ARG A 298 -18.93 20.09 16.26
CA ARG A 298 -19.01 19.05 17.30
C ARG A 298 -17.67 18.85 18.01
N LEU A 299 -16.56 18.88 17.28
CA LEU A 299 -15.21 18.80 17.82
C LEU A 299 -14.85 20.05 18.63
N LEU A 300 -15.19 21.25 18.13
CA LEU A 300 -14.98 22.52 18.82
C LEU A 300 -15.78 22.62 20.12
N THR A 301 -16.98 22.03 20.16
CA THR A 301 -17.78 21.92 21.38
C THR A 301 -17.11 21.01 22.40
N ARG A 302 -16.53 19.88 21.95
CA ARG A 302 -15.79 18.91 22.79
C ARG A 302 -14.49 19.46 23.38
N LEU A 303 -13.91 20.51 22.79
CA LEU A 303 -12.80 21.26 23.39
C LEU A 303 -13.13 21.80 24.78
N GLY A 304 -14.41 21.92 25.13
CA GLY A 304 -14.87 22.19 26.50
C GLY A 304 -14.45 23.57 27.05
N ARG A 305 -14.96 23.98 28.20
CA ARG A 305 -14.51 25.24 28.85
C ARG A 305 -13.18 25.06 29.58
N GLU A 306 -12.28 24.25 29.04
CA GLU A 306 -10.99 24.00 29.65
C GLU A 306 -10.20 25.30 29.76
N ASN A 307 -9.54 25.48 30.89
CA ASN A 307 -8.74 26.65 31.19
C ASN A 307 -7.33 26.51 30.55
N ILE A 308 -7.29 26.08 29.28
CA ILE A 308 -6.06 26.04 28.49
C ILE A 308 -5.86 27.42 27.86
N ALA A 309 -4.67 27.99 28.08
CA ALA A 309 -4.25 29.25 27.48
C ALA A 309 -3.07 28.98 26.53
N PRO A 310 -3.31 28.35 25.36
CA PRO A 310 -2.25 27.96 24.46
C PRO A 310 -1.57 29.19 23.88
N ALA A 311 -0.24 29.26 23.92
CA ALA A 311 0.50 30.31 23.22
C ALA A 311 0.45 30.14 21.68
N THR A 312 0.25 28.90 21.20
CA THR A 312 0.09 28.59 19.77
C THR A 312 -0.99 27.52 19.60
N VAL A 313 -1.93 27.80 18.71
CA VAL A 313 -2.96 26.86 18.22
C VAL A 313 -2.54 26.40 16.82
N LEU A 314 -2.36 25.10 16.65
CA LEU A 314 -2.15 24.46 15.36
C LEU A 314 -3.49 23.90 14.87
N ASP A 315 -4.03 24.43 13.78
CA ASP A 315 -5.11 23.81 13.01
C ASP A 315 -4.49 22.90 11.93
N LEU A 316 -4.48 21.59 12.19
CA LEU A 316 -3.79 20.58 11.40
C LEU A 316 -4.76 19.92 10.41
N GLY A 317 -4.51 20.13 9.13
CA GLY A 317 -5.49 19.90 8.05
C GLY A 317 -6.52 21.01 8.00
N CYS A 318 -6.08 22.27 8.03
CA CYS A 318 -6.96 23.44 8.15
C CYS A 318 -7.88 23.67 6.94
N GLY A 319 -7.63 23.00 5.80
CA GLY A 319 -8.37 23.20 4.56
C GLY A 319 -8.39 24.68 4.16
N THR A 320 -9.59 25.19 3.84
CA THR A 320 -9.85 26.57 3.46
C THR A 320 -9.70 27.58 4.60
N GLY A 321 -9.45 27.13 5.84
CA GLY A 321 -9.32 27.98 7.02
C GLY A 321 -10.65 28.25 7.75
N TYR A 322 -11.71 27.48 7.46
CA TYR A 322 -13.07 27.69 8.00
C TYR A 322 -13.12 27.87 9.53
N PHE A 323 -12.35 27.07 10.29
CA PHE A 323 -12.35 27.12 11.76
C PHE A 323 -11.44 28.21 12.35
N GLN A 324 -10.66 28.93 11.53
CA GLN A 324 -9.74 29.96 12.00
C GLN A 324 -10.43 31.05 12.83
N PRO A 325 -11.56 31.66 12.40
CA PRO A 325 -12.20 32.71 13.17
C PRO A 325 -12.71 32.21 14.53
N ALA A 326 -13.26 30.99 14.57
CA ALA A 326 -13.80 30.40 15.79
C ALA A 326 -12.69 30.07 16.81
N LEU A 327 -11.58 29.50 16.34
CA LEU A 327 -10.40 29.21 17.16
C LEU A 327 -9.73 30.50 17.66
N GLN A 328 -9.57 31.50 16.78
CA GLN A 328 -8.99 32.81 17.16
C GLN A 328 -9.89 33.56 18.16
N SER A 329 -11.21 33.53 17.98
CA SER A 329 -12.14 34.16 18.93
C SER A 329 -12.08 33.50 20.31
N ARG A 330 -11.81 32.19 20.37
CA ARG A 330 -11.69 31.45 21.63
C ARG A 330 -10.34 31.69 22.31
N TYR A 331 -9.28 31.84 21.53
CA TYR A 331 -7.92 32.07 22.02
C TYR A 331 -7.33 33.35 21.39
N PRO A 332 -7.80 34.54 21.78
CA PRO A 332 -7.44 35.80 21.13
C PRO A 332 -5.94 36.11 21.23
N GLU A 333 -5.28 35.69 22.31
CA GLU A 333 -3.84 35.90 22.54
C GLU A 333 -2.96 34.82 21.90
N ALA A 334 -3.55 33.73 21.41
CA ALA A 334 -2.78 32.64 20.81
C ALA A 334 -2.37 32.98 19.39
N ARG A 335 -1.14 32.59 19.02
CA ARG A 335 -0.74 32.58 17.62
C ARG A 335 -1.43 31.44 16.89
N TYR A 336 -2.17 31.77 15.83
CA TYR A 336 -2.79 30.79 14.96
C TYR A 336 -1.82 30.29 13.88
N LEU A 337 -1.70 28.98 13.73
CA LEU A 337 -0.99 28.31 12.65
C LEU A 337 -1.94 27.33 11.95
N GLY A 338 -2.34 27.65 10.72
CA GLY A 338 -3.07 26.72 9.85
C GLY A 338 -2.08 25.94 8.99
N MET A 339 -2.20 24.61 9.02
CA MET A 339 -1.36 23.71 8.24
C MET A 339 -2.19 22.73 7.42
N ASP A 340 -1.84 22.52 6.16
CA ASP A 340 -2.52 21.56 5.28
C ASP A 340 -1.51 20.93 4.30
N LEU A 341 -1.78 19.70 3.88
CA LEU A 341 -0.97 18.99 2.91
C LEU A 341 -1.11 19.61 1.49
N ALA A 342 -2.29 20.15 1.19
CA ALA A 342 -2.65 20.73 -0.10
C ALA A 342 -2.29 22.22 -0.18
N ALA A 343 -1.32 22.55 -1.05
CA ALA A 343 -0.91 23.94 -1.27
C ALA A 343 -2.09 24.85 -1.71
N GLY A 344 -3.01 24.35 -2.54
CA GLY A 344 -4.17 25.13 -2.97
C GLY A 344 -5.14 25.50 -1.84
N MET A 345 -5.22 24.68 -0.78
CA MET A 345 -6.00 25.00 0.41
C MET A 345 -5.35 26.12 1.21
N ILE A 346 -4.03 26.05 1.39
CA ILE A 346 -3.22 27.08 2.05
C ILE A 346 -3.28 28.43 1.32
N ASP A 347 -3.18 28.40 -0.02
CA ASP A 347 -3.28 29.62 -0.82
C ASP A 347 -4.67 30.24 -0.74
N TYR A 348 -5.73 29.43 -0.75
CA TYR A 348 -7.09 29.89 -0.55
C TYR A 348 -7.27 30.53 0.83
N ALA A 349 -6.87 29.84 1.90
CA ALA A 349 -7.00 30.30 3.28
C ALA A 349 -6.28 31.64 3.49
N ARG A 350 -5.05 31.76 2.96
CA ARG A 350 -4.26 32.99 3.05
C ARG A 350 -4.94 34.20 2.43
N VAL A 351 -5.67 34.01 1.32
CA VAL A 351 -6.40 35.09 0.62
C VAL A 351 -7.69 35.46 1.35
N HIS A 352 -8.42 34.48 1.88
CA HIS A 352 -9.78 34.69 2.44
C HIS A 352 -9.78 34.99 3.95
N HIS A 353 -8.67 34.71 4.64
CA HIS A 353 -8.48 35.01 6.06
C HIS A 353 -7.26 35.93 6.25
N PRO A 354 -7.32 37.19 5.78
CA PRO A 354 -6.23 38.14 5.99
C PRO A 354 -6.09 38.47 7.47
N GLY A 355 -4.86 38.53 7.96
CA GLY A 355 -4.59 38.81 9.37
C GLY A 355 -3.28 38.20 9.86
N PRO A 356 -3.10 38.08 11.18
CA PRO A 356 -1.86 37.60 11.78
C PRO A 356 -1.68 36.07 11.73
N ALA A 357 -2.66 35.33 11.18
CA ALA A 357 -2.59 33.89 11.04
C ALA A 357 -1.41 33.47 10.14
N VAL A 358 -0.69 32.44 10.57
CA VAL A 358 0.38 31.83 9.77
C VAL A 358 -0.20 30.64 9.02
N TRP A 359 0.07 30.57 7.71
CA TRP A 359 -0.43 29.52 6.83
C TRP A 359 0.74 28.77 6.19
N ALA A 360 0.88 27.47 6.47
CA ALA A 360 2.00 26.66 6.04
C ALA A 360 1.54 25.35 5.38
N GLN A 361 2.24 24.94 4.32
CA GLN A 361 2.09 23.58 3.79
C GLN A 361 2.86 22.61 4.68
N GLY A 362 2.25 21.48 5.05
CA GLY A 362 2.92 20.47 5.86
C GLY A 362 2.21 19.14 5.88
N ASP A 363 2.98 18.09 6.17
CA ASP A 363 2.49 16.74 6.32
C ASP A 363 2.31 16.42 7.81
N ALA A 364 1.13 15.97 8.21
CA ALA A 364 0.85 15.61 9.59
C ALA A 364 1.72 14.45 10.12
N GLU A 365 2.25 13.60 9.23
CA GLU A 365 3.18 12.51 9.59
C GLU A 365 4.67 12.96 9.54
N ALA A 366 4.94 14.22 9.22
CA ALA A 366 6.28 14.83 9.19
C ALA A 366 6.19 16.36 9.36
N LEU A 367 5.82 16.83 10.55
CA LEU A 367 5.52 18.23 10.82
C LEU A 367 6.80 19.08 10.77
N PRO A 368 6.84 20.17 9.98
CA PRO A 368 7.97 21.09 9.91
C PRO A 368 8.00 22.07 11.11
N LEU A 369 7.76 21.56 12.32
CA LEU A 369 7.66 22.34 13.55
C LEU A 369 8.70 21.89 14.58
N ALA A 370 9.13 22.79 15.45
CA ALA A 370 10.02 22.46 16.56
C ALA A 370 9.30 21.61 17.62
N ALA A 371 10.06 20.84 18.40
CA ALA A 371 9.49 20.09 19.52
C ALA A 371 8.94 21.04 20.60
N GLY A 372 7.82 20.69 21.24
CA GLY A 372 7.20 21.51 22.30
C GLY A 372 6.79 22.91 21.85
N SER A 373 6.38 23.07 20.60
CA SER A 373 6.05 24.38 20.01
C SER A 373 4.55 24.70 19.96
N THR A 374 3.69 23.73 20.28
CA THR A 374 2.23 23.87 20.18
C THR A 374 1.55 23.61 21.52
N GLY A 375 0.63 24.50 21.90
CA GLY A 375 -0.15 24.39 23.15
C GLY A 375 -1.54 23.77 22.94
N LEU A 376 -2.02 23.76 21.70
CA LEU A 376 -3.25 23.10 21.27
C LEU A 376 -3.10 22.67 19.81
N VAL A 377 -3.50 21.44 19.51
CA VAL A 377 -3.73 20.98 18.13
C VAL A 377 -5.22 20.73 17.95
N PHE A 378 -5.81 21.31 16.91
CA PHE A 378 -7.17 21.04 16.45
C PHE A 378 -7.07 20.41 15.06
N SER A 379 -7.78 19.31 14.81
CA SER A 379 -7.76 18.65 13.49
C SER A 379 -9.10 18.02 13.16
N SER A 380 -9.86 18.61 12.25
CA SER A 380 -11.15 18.06 11.83
C SER A 380 -11.03 17.38 10.48
N LEU A 381 -11.28 16.07 10.44
CA LEU A 381 -11.33 15.25 9.23
C LEU A 381 -10.08 15.41 8.34
N ALA A 382 -8.89 15.38 8.96
CA ALA A 382 -7.62 15.29 8.26
C ALA A 382 -6.93 13.93 8.45
N PHE A 383 -7.05 13.33 9.63
CA PHE A 383 -6.29 12.12 10.00
C PHE A 383 -6.68 10.88 9.19
N GLN A 384 -7.84 10.86 8.53
CA GLN A 384 -8.21 9.76 7.64
C GLN A 384 -7.33 9.68 6.38
N TRP A 385 -6.53 10.72 6.13
CA TRP A 385 -5.53 10.76 5.06
C TRP A 385 -4.12 10.39 5.55
N CYS A 386 -3.97 10.10 6.84
CA CYS A 386 -2.77 9.58 7.47
C CYS A 386 -2.88 8.06 7.57
N TYR A 387 -2.00 7.35 6.86
CA TYR A 387 -1.99 5.88 6.82
C TYR A 387 -0.87 5.28 7.68
N ARG A 388 -0.06 6.13 8.32
CA ARG A 388 1.02 5.79 9.26
C ARG A 388 0.72 6.44 10.61
N PRO A 389 -0.30 5.96 11.36
CA PRO A 389 -0.72 6.58 12.61
C PRO A 389 0.42 6.66 13.63
N GLU A 390 1.39 5.76 13.59
CA GLU A 390 2.59 5.81 14.43
C GLU A 390 3.48 7.04 14.16
N LEU A 391 3.63 7.47 12.90
CA LEU A 391 4.37 8.70 12.57
C LEU A 391 3.57 9.93 12.97
N LEU A 392 2.25 9.90 12.74
CA LEU A 392 1.34 10.95 13.15
C LEU A 392 1.40 11.18 14.67
N PHE A 393 1.23 10.13 15.48
CA PHE A 393 1.26 10.26 16.94
C PHE A 393 2.66 10.61 17.45
N ALA A 394 3.74 10.12 16.84
CA ALA A 394 5.09 10.55 17.19
C ALA A 394 5.31 12.05 16.94
N GLU A 395 4.84 12.56 15.80
CA GLU A 395 4.93 13.99 15.47
C GLU A 395 4.06 14.83 16.41
N LEU A 396 2.82 14.41 16.70
CA LEU A 396 1.96 15.07 17.68
C LEU A 396 2.61 15.12 19.06
N ALA A 397 3.13 13.99 19.55
CA ALA A 397 3.83 13.90 20.82
C ALA A 397 5.08 14.80 20.84
N ARG A 398 5.80 14.89 19.72
CA ARG A 398 6.99 15.75 19.60
C ARG A 398 6.64 17.23 19.66
N VAL A 399 5.63 17.68 18.90
CA VAL A 399 5.30 19.12 18.77
C VAL A 399 4.47 19.67 19.92
N LEU A 400 3.69 18.83 20.62
CA LEU A 400 2.91 19.25 21.78
C LEU A 400 3.82 19.63 22.95
N GLN A 401 3.45 20.70 23.65
CA GLN A 401 4.01 21.06 24.96
C GLN A 401 3.51 20.10 26.04
N PRO A 402 4.24 19.90 27.16
CA PRO A 402 3.65 19.30 28.35
C PRO A 402 2.41 20.07 28.81
N GLY A 403 1.35 19.35 29.19
CA GLY A 403 0.02 19.88 29.50
C GLY A 403 -0.83 20.27 28.29
N ALA A 404 -0.32 20.14 27.06
CA ALA A 404 -1.06 20.44 25.84
C ALA A 404 -1.93 19.26 25.38
N VAL A 405 -2.92 19.58 24.56
CA VAL A 405 -3.87 18.60 24.01
C VAL A 405 -3.97 18.68 22.50
N CYS A 406 -4.20 17.54 21.86
CA CYS A 406 -4.67 17.45 20.49
C CYS A 406 -6.10 16.90 20.49
N LEU A 407 -7.02 17.67 19.91
CA LEU A 407 -8.37 17.21 19.61
C LEU A 407 -8.51 16.99 18.12
N PHE A 408 -8.99 15.82 17.76
CA PHE A 408 -9.22 15.47 16.37
C PHE A 408 -10.53 14.75 16.14
N ALA A 409 -11.02 14.84 14.90
CA ALA A 409 -12.08 14.00 14.37
C ALA A 409 -11.57 13.33 13.08
N THR A 410 -11.89 12.06 12.89
CA THR A 410 -11.51 11.27 11.72
C THR A 410 -12.63 10.30 11.32
N LEU A 411 -12.49 9.65 10.18
CA LEU A 411 -13.47 8.67 9.69
C LEU A 411 -13.03 7.24 10.04
N GLY A 412 -14.00 6.38 10.33
CA GLY A 412 -13.82 4.95 10.59
C GLY A 412 -14.31 4.04 9.46
N PRO A 413 -13.99 2.74 9.51
CA PRO A 413 -14.26 1.76 8.45
C PRO A 413 -15.73 1.61 8.05
N ALA A 414 -16.69 1.91 8.94
CA ALA A 414 -18.12 1.83 8.64
C ALA A 414 -18.63 3.02 7.80
N THR A 415 -17.77 3.99 7.48
CA THR A 415 -18.10 5.11 6.60
C THR A 415 -18.44 4.67 5.18
N LEU A 416 -19.55 5.20 4.66
CA LEU A 416 -20.15 4.95 3.35
C LEU A 416 -20.40 3.47 3.07
N GLN A 417 -20.80 2.71 4.11
CA GLN A 417 -21.11 1.29 4.00
C GLN A 417 -22.19 1.00 2.94
N GLU A 418 -23.18 1.89 2.77
CA GLU A 418 -24.26 1.75 1.79
C GLU A 418 -23.68 1.82 0.38
N LEU A 419 -22.79 2.79 0.13
CA LEU A 419 -22.10 2.93 -1.15
C LEU A 419 -21.20 1.74 -1.44
N ARG A 420 -20.49 1.24 -0.43
CA ARG A 420 -19.64 0.05 -0.55
C ARG A 420 -20.46 -1.19 -0.91
N ARG A 421 -21.62 -1.39 -0.27
CA ARG A 421 -22.55 -2.49 -0.58
C ARG A 421 -23.12 -2.37 -1.99
N ALA A 422 -23.56 -1.19 -2.40
CA ALA A 422 -24.11 -0.95 -3.74
C ALA A 422 -23.07 -1.24 -4.85
N TRP A 423 -21.81 -0.85 -4.64
CA TRP A 423 -20.72 -1.16 -5.56
C TRP A 423 -20.36 -2.65 -5.60
N ALA A 424 -20.37 -3.33 -4.45
CA ALA A 424 -20.09 -4.77 -4.37
C ALA A 424 -21.10 -5.62 -5.15
N ALA A 425 -22.32 -5.11 -5.39
CA ALA A 425 -23.31 -5.74 -6.25
C ALA A 425 -23.02 -5.58 -7.76
N VAL A 426 -22.08 -4.70 -8.15
CA VAL A 426 -21.79 -4.35 -9.54
C VAL A 426 -20.45 -4.91 -10.00
N ASP A 427 -19.38 -4.73 -9.21
CA ASP A 427 -18.07 -5.31 -9.49
C ASP A 427 -17.23 -5.48 -8.20
N ALA A 428 -16.08 -6.14 -8.35
CA ALA A 428 -15.13 -6.37 -7.26
C ALA A 428 -14.15 -5.19 -7.04
N GLY A 429 -14.38 -4.05 -7.70
CA GLY A 429 -13.53 -2.87 -7.61
C GLY A 429 -13.66 -2.16 -6.26
N GLN A 430 -12.61 -1.47 -5.84
CA GLN A 430 -12.68 -0.58 -4.68
C GLN A 430 -13.20 0.78 -5.15
N HIS A 431 -14.37 1.20 -4.65
CA HIS A 431 -15.05 2.46 -5.04
C HIS A 431 -15.20 3.46 -3.90
N VAL A 432 -14.80 3.10 -2.68
CA VAL A 432 -14.86 3.93 -1.47
C VAL A 432 -13.49 3.91 -0.82
N ASN A 433 -13.06 5.06 -0.29
CA ASN A 433 -11.83 5.16 0.50
C ASN A 433 -11.85 4.18 1.68
N THR A 434 -10.67 3.75 2.10
CA THR A 434 -10.52 2.93 3.30
C THR A 434 -10.01 3.79 4.42
N PHE A 435 -10.59 3.57 5.60
CA PHE A 435 -10.30 4.33 6.79
C PHE A 435 -9.72 3.41 7.86
N LEU A 436 -8.80 3.94 8.67
CA LEU A 436 -8.18 3.17 9.74
C LEU A 436 -9.22 2.83 10.82
N PRO A 437 -9.23 1.60 11.35
CA PRO A 437 -10.06 1.27 12.51
C PRO A 437 -9.56 2.01 13.76
N MET A 438 -10.46 2.32 14.69
CA MET A 438 -10.10 2.95 15.98
C MET A 438 -8.98 2.21 16.71
N ALA A 439 -8.99 0.88 16.67
CA ALA A 439 -7.96 0.04 17.30
C ALA A 439 -6.55 0.33 16.77
N ALA A 440 -6.41 0.69 15.49
CA ALA A 440 -5.11 1.06 14.92
C ALA A 440 -4.62 2.42 15.45
N LEU A 441 -5.54 3.38 15.64
CA LEU A 441 -5.21 4.68 16.24
C LEU A 441 -4.82 4.50 17.73
N GLN A 442 -5.57 3.67 18.45
CA GLN A 442 -5.31 3.33 19.85
C GLN A 442 -3.93 2.69 20.01
N ALA A 443 -3.64 1.64 19.25
CA ALA A 443 -2.36 0.94 19.30
C ALA A 443 -1.16 1.86 18.98
N ALA A 444 -1.30 2.75 18.00
CA ALA A 444 -0.24 3.69 17.64
C ALA A 444 0.03 4.73 18.75
N ALA A 445 -1.03 5.23 19.41
CA ALA A 445 -0.86 6.14 20.53
C ALA A 445 -0.28 5.44 21.78
N GLU A 446 -0.68 4.20 22.07
CA GLU A 446 -0.12 3.40 23.18
C GLU A 446 1.37 3.12 23.02
N GLN A 447 1.84 3.00 21.78
CA GLN A 447 3.26 2.84 21.46
C GLN A 447 4.04 4.16 21.46
N THR A 448 3.36 5.30 21.56
CA THR A 448 3.98 6.62 21.58
C THR A 448 4.26 7.06 23.02
N PRO A 449 5.53 7.20 23.44
CA PRO A 449 5.83 7.56 24.83
C PRO A 449 5.34 8.96 25.19
N GLY A 450 4.79 9.09 26.41
CA GLY A 450 4.46 10.40 26.99
C GLY A 450 3.16 11.03 26.48
N VAL A 451 2.24 10.24 25.92
CA VAL A 451 0.90 10.69 25.56
C VAL A 451 -0.18 9.71 26.05
N GLY A 452 -1.38 10.22 26.29
CA GLY A 452 -2.57 9.42 26.57
C GLY A 452 -3.66 9.71 25.54
N LEU A 453 -4.27 8.68 24.96
CA LEU A 453 -5.33 8.82 23.96
C LEU A 453 -6.67 8.31 24.50
N GLN A 454 -7.70 9.12 24.30
CA GLN A 454 -9.10 8.75 24.48
C GLN A 454 -9.82 8.84 23.13
N LEU A 455 -10.58 7.81 22.77
CA LEU A 455 -11.35 7.75 21.54
C LEU A 455 -12.83 7.50 21.82
N HIS A 456 -13.70 8.11 21.00
CA HIS A 456 -15.13 7.90 20.99
C HIS A 456 -15.64 7.89 19.55
N SER A 457 -16.50 6.94 19.18
CA SER A 457 -17.08 6.86 17.84
C SER A 457 -18.59 7.10 17.88
N GLU A 458 -19.09 7.85 16.89
CA GLU A 458 -20.51 8.04 16.63
C GLU A 458 -20.81 7.87 15.14
N HIS A 459 -22.04 7.46 14.81
CA HIS A 459 -22.51 7.40 13.43
C HIS A 459 -23.33 8.65 13.10
N ILE A 460 -22.94 9.34 12.03
CA ILE A 460 -23.68 10.46 11.46
C ILE A 460 -24.26 10.01 10.12
N VAL A 461 -25.57 10.14 9.96
CA VAL A 461 -26.27 9.75 8.73
C VAL A 461 -26.68 11.00 7.98
N MET A 462 -26.10 11.20 6.79
CA MET A 462 -26.52 12.23 5.85
C MET A 462 -27.63 11.67 4.95
N ARG A 463 -28.62 12.49 4.59
CA ARG A 463 -29.78 12.09 3.79
C ARG A 463 -29.77 12.74 2.42
N TYR A 464 -29.91 11.93 1.37
CA TYR A 464 -29.91 12.39 -0.01
C TYR A 464 -31.19 11.97 -0.73
N GLN A 465 -31.72 12.83 -1.60
CA GLN A 465 -32.84 12.45 -2.46
C GLN A 465 -32.37 11.55 -3.63
N LYS A 466 -31.15 11.78 -4.11
CA LYS A 466 -30.51 10.99 -5.17
C LYS A 466 -29.07 10.70 -4.79
N VAL A 467 -28.62 9.45 -4.99
CA VAL A 467 -27.21 9.07 -4.76
C VAL A 467 -26.23 9.85 -5.67
N GLY A 468 -26.70 10.35 -6.81
CA GLY A 468 -25.92 11.22 -7.69
C GLY A 468 -25.48 12.52 -7.01
N ASP A 469 -26.27 13.03 -6.07
CA ASP A 469 -25.95 14.24 -5.31
C ASP A 469 -24.82 13.95 -4.32
N LEU A 470 -24.87 12.81 -3.61
CA LEU A 470 -23.77 12.31 -2.76
C LEU A 470 -22.47 12.15 -3.57
N LEU A 471 -22.52 11.50 -4.73
CA LEU A 471 -21.34 11.30 -5.57
C LEU A 471 -20.77 12.63 -6.08
N GLY A 472 -21.66 13.57 -6.43
CA GLY A 472 -21.28 14.94 -6.81
C GLY A 472 -20.58 15.66 -5.66
N GLU A 473 -21.13 15.57 -4.45
CA GLU A 473 -20.56 16.16 -3.24
C GLU A 473 -19.15 15.62 -2.94
N LEU A 474 -18.99 14.29 -2.89
CA LEU A 474 -17.69 13.64 -2.67
C LEU A 474 -16.64 14.05 -3.71
N LYS A 475 -17.06 14.20 -4.98
CA LYS A 475 -16.18 14.65 -6.06
C LYS A 475 -15.77 16.11 -5.89
N THR A 476 -16.73 17.00 -5.62
CA THR A 476 -16.49 18.44 -5.44
C THR A 476 -15.64 18.73 -4.20
N LEU A 477 -15.76 17.93 -3.15
CA LEU A 477 -14.89 18.00 -1.96
C LEU A 477 -13.44 17.59 -2.24
N GLY A 478 -13.18 16.89 -3.34
CA GLY A 478 -11.89 16.22 -3.58
C GLY A 478 -11.72 14.89 -2.82
N ALA A 479 -12.75 14.47 -2.06
CA ALA A 479 -12.78 13.27 -1.22
C ALA A 479 -13.37 12.03 -1.93
N HIS A 480 -13.39 12.03 -3.26
CA HIS A 480 -13.75 10.86 -4.06
C HIS A 480 -12.74 9.71 -3.83
N ASN A 481 -12.99 8.57 -4.45
CA ASN A 481 -12.11 7.42 -4.32
C ASN A 481 -10.70 7.72 -4.88
N MET A 482 -9.72 7.80 -3.98
CA MET A 482 -8.32 8.12 -4.29
C MET A 482 -7.42 6.88 -4.30
N ASN A 483 -7.94 5.68 -4.06
CA ASN A 483 -7.15 4.46 -4.00
C ASN A 483 -6.41 4.18 -5.32
N SER A 484 -5.16 3.74 -5.23
CA SER A 484 -4.34 3.33 -6.38
C SER A 484 -4.94 2.14 -7.14
N ALA A 485 -5.78 1.34 -6.47
CA ALA A 485 -6.55 0.24 -7.07
C ALA A 485 -7.86 0.69 -7.76
N ARG A 486 -8.09 2.00 -7.97
CA ARG A 486 -9.21 2.48 -8.78
C ARG A 486 -9.05 1.97 -10.22
N SER A 487 -10.11 1.43 -10.81
CA SER A 487 -10.11 1.10 -12.24
C SER A 487 -9.78 2.37 -13.04
N GLY A 488 -8.67 2.37 -13.79
CA GLY A 488 -8.12 3.55 -14.48
C GLY A 488 -8.97 4.13 -15.63
N GLY A 489 -10.20 3.65 -15.81
CA GLY A 489 -11.16 4.10 -16.82
C GLY A 489 -12.35 4.85 -16.22
N LEU A 490 -13.05 5.63 -17.06
CA LEU A 490 -14.38 6.16 -16.71
C LEU A 490 -15.30 4.99 -16.35
N THR A 491 -15.94 5.07 -15.17
CA THR A 491 -17.02 4.15 -14.82
C THR A 491 -18.04 4.11 -15.96
N GLY A 492 -18.18 2.95 -16.61
CA GLY A 492 -19.10 2.80 -17.73
C GLY A 492 -20.52 3.20 -17.32
N ARG A 493 -21.25 3.93 -18.17
CA ARG A 493 -22.61 4.40 -17.89
C ARG A 493 -23.54 3.29 -17.38
N SER A 494 -23.39 2.07 -17.89
CA SER A 494 -24.13 0.88 -17.45
C SER A 494 -23.83 0.48 -16.01
N ARG A 495 -22.56 0.49 -15.60
CA ARG A 495 -22.14 0.18 -14.22
C ARG A 495 -22.60 1.23 -13.23
N LEU A 496 -22.48 2.51 -13.59
CA LEU A 496 -23.00 3.60 -12.75
C LEU A 496 -24.52 3.47 -12.55
N ALA A 497 -25.28 3.17 -13.61
CA ALA A 497 -26.71 2.93 -13.52
C ALA A 497 -27.06 1.68 -12.68
N ALA A 498 -26.24 0.63 -12.74
CA ALA A 498 -26.41 -0.55 -11.90
C ALA A 498 -26.16 -0.25 -10.42
N MET A 499 -25.12 0.52 -10.09
CA MET A 499 -24.84 0.93 -8.72
C MET A 499 -25.95 1.83 -8.17
N ILE A 500 -26.42 2.79 -8.97
CA ILE A 500 -27.55 3.65 -8.57
C ILE A 500 -28.78 2.81 -8.22
N ARG A 501 -29.11 1.82 -9.06
CA ARG A 501 -30.23 0.90 -8.77
C ARG A 501 -30.01 0.09 -7.50
N ALA A 502 -28.82 -0.45 -7.28
CA ALA A 502 -28.51 -1.19 -6.06
C ALA A 502 -28.54 -0.31 -4.80
N TYR A 503 -28.20 0.98 -4.92
CA TYR A 503 -28.24 1.92 -3.80
C TYR A 503 -29.68 2.27 -3.40
N GLU A 504 -30.62 2.28 -4.35
CA GLU A 504 -32.05 2.54 -4.05
C GLU A 504 -32.66 1.50 -3.10
N ASP A 505 -32.09 0.30 -2.99
CA ASP A 505 -32.50 -0.70 -1.99
C ASP A 505 -32.27 -0.23 -0.55
N CYS A 506 -31.44 0.80 -0.33
CA CYS A 506 -31.21 1.43 0.96
C CYS A 506 -32.18 2.59 1.25
N ARG A 507 -33.15 2.90 0.38
CA ARG A 507 -34.06 4.04 0.57
C ARG A 507 -34.93 3.88 1.82
N GLU A 508 -34.94 4.92 2.63
CA GLU A 508 -35.84 5.09 3.77
C GLU A 508 -36.81 6.26 3.52
N ASP A 509 -37.79 6.45 4.39
CA ASP A 509 -38.83 7.50 4.27
C ASP A 509 -38.23 8.91 4.14
N GLU A 510 -37.09 9.16 4.81
CA GLU A 510 -36.39 10.45 4.81
C GLU A 510 -35.38 10.61 3.64
N GLY A 511 -35.23 9.58 2.80
CA GLY A 511 -34.30 9.55 1.67
C GLY A 511 -33.23 8.46 1.77
N LEU A 512 -32.22 8.56 0.92
CA LEU A 512 -31.10 7.63 0.84
C LEU A 512 -30.08 7.95 1.95
N PRO A 513 -29.74 6.97 2.82
CA PRO A 513 -28.75 7.16 3.87
C PRO A 513 -27.32 7.09 3.33
N ALA A 514 -26.47 8.01 3.78
CA ALA A 514 -25.02 7.90 3.70
C ALA A 514 -24.46 7.95 5.12
N THR A 515 -24.02 6.79 5.64
CA THR A 515 -23.53 6.68 7.02
C THR A 515 -22.05 7.04 7.09
N TYR A 516 -21.67 7.90 8.02
CA TYR A 516 -20.29 8.25 8.34
C TYR A 516 -20.00 7.81 9.77
N GLU A 517 -19.00 6.94 9.93
CA GLU A 517 -18.46 6.62 11.25
C GLU A 517 -17.43 7.69 11.59
N VAL A 518 -17.74 8.53 12.57
CA VAL A 518 -16.88 9.63 13.01
C VAL A 518 -16.25 9.26 14.34
N VAL A 519 -14.92 9.18 14.33
CA VAL A 519 -14.10 8.92 15.51
C VAL A 519 -13.56 10.25 16.02
N PHE A 520 -13.98 10.64 17.21
CA PHE A 520 -13.44 11.75 17.98
C PHE A 520 -12.30 11.26 18.87
N GLY A 521 -11.18 11.96 18.85
CA GLY A 521 -10.01 11.65 19.66
C GLY A 521 -9.51 12.82 20.46
N ARG A 522 -9.06 12.52 21.68
CA ARG A 522 -8.36 13.44 22.57
C ARG A 522 -7.04 12.83 22.99
N LEU A 523 -5.95 13.43 22.51
CA LEU A 523 -4.59 13.09 22.88
C LEU A 523 -4.09 14.13 23.88
N GLU A 524 -3.64 13.68 25.04
CA GLU A 524 -3.07 14.52 26.09
C GLU A 524 -1.58 14.21 26.23
N LYS A 525 -0.76 15.26 26.40
CA LYS A 525 0.66 15.12 26.76
C LYS A 525 0.84 15.57 28.22
N PRO A 526 0.81 14.65 29.20
CA PRO A 526 0.86 15.00 30.62
C PRO A 526 2.13 15.73 31.05
#